data_AF-A0AAN0M6M9-F1
#
_entry.id   AF-A0AAN0M6M9-F1
#
_cell.length_a   1.000
_cell.length_b   1.000
_cell.length_c   1.000
_cell.angle_alpha   90.00
_cell.angle_beta   90.00
_cell.angle_gamma   90.00
#
_symmetry.space_group_name_H-M   'P 1'
#
loop_
_entity.id
_entity.type
_entity.pdbx_description
1 polymer ?
#
loop_
_entity_poly.entity_id
_entity_poly.type
_entity_poly.pdbx_seq_one_letter_code
_entity_poly.pdbx_strand_id
1 'polypeptide(L)'
;MPISPPNASVAKELGRKIYLSLLQQVPFVGGPYSAMVDVMRPGDHQVENERWQEEVTAVLNSQEDAIRILTASFPLSDDASYLGKWLCEKSETGGRFDNFDNSQIEAQFQDASSNEIMDAVGELELNGMISVSHALSHRFRSVRPLTKLFEVFDPIVHDVSPRADAVTVAEVILSSEKSQVSASDVEAKFKWSTRRTNPAFSIVGEFIGEGRKSSPLGQPYVYRSMWANSAERASLKRFVSEAHGKP
;
A
#
# COMPACT_ATOMS: atom_id res chain seq x y z
N MET A 1 22.37 -15.33 -20.44
CA MET A 1 23.01 -14.05 -20.04
C MET A 1 22.02 -13.36 -19.13
N PRO A 2 22.43 -12.84 -17.96
CA PRO A 2 21.50 -12.18 -17.05
C PRO A 2 21.08 -10.81 -17.62
N ILE A 3 19.78 -10.53 -17.56
CA ILE A 3 19.15 -9.29 -18.01
C ILE A 3 19.58 -8.16 -17.05
N SER A 4 19.91 -7.00 -17.59
CA SER A 4 20.23 -5.81 -16.78
C SER A 4 18.97 -4.96 -16.60
N PRO A 5 18.33 -4.96 -15.42
CA PRO A 5 17.27 -3.99 -15.13
C PRO A 5 17.85 -2.56 -15.12
N PRO A 6 17.00 -1.53 -15.33
CA PRO A 6 17.44 -0.14 -15.36
C PRO A 6 18.16 0.26 -14.05
N ASN A 7 19.09 1.21 -14.17
CA ASN A 7 20.15 1.61 -13.21
C ASN A 7 19.72 1.96 -11.76
N ALA A 8 18.42 1.92 -11.44
CA ALA A 8 17.89 2.08 -10.10
C ALA A 8 17.09 0.83 -9.73
N SER A 9 17.55 0.08 -8.71
CA SER A 9 16.81 -1.05 -8.15
C SER A 9 15.44 -0.58 -7.71
N VAL A 10 14.40 -1.02 -8.43
CA VAL A 10 13.01 -0.69 -8.13
C VAL A 10 12.67 -1.10 -6.71
N ALA A 11 13.20 -2.22 -6.21
CA ALA A 11 13.03 -2.66 -4.82
C ALA A 11 13.64 -1.69 -3.79
N LYS A 12 14.79 -1.07 -4.08
CA LYS A 12 15.38 -0.04 -3.21
C LYS A 12 14.60 1.27 -3.23
N GLU A 13 14.11 1.67 -4.41
CA GLU A 13 13.21 2.82 -4.53
C GLU A 13 11.87 2.56 -3.83
N LEU A 14 11.39 1.31 -3.88
CA LEU A 14 10.18 0.82 -3.24
C LEU A 14 10.26 0.98 -1.73
N GLY A 15 11.33 0.43 -1.13
CA GLY A 15 11.57 0.55 0.30
C GLY A 15 11.68 2.01 0.75
N ARG A 16 12.39 2.85 -0.01
CA ARG A 16 12.55 4.28 0.29
C ARG A 16 11.22 5.06 0.26
N LYS A 17 10.35 4.80 -0.71
CA LYS A 17 9.07 5.51 -0.85
C LYS A 17 8.06 5.10 0.22
N ILE A 18 7.99 3.80 0.56
CA ILE A 18 7.12 3.33 1.65
C ILE A 18 7.51 4.00 2.96
N TYR A 19 8.81 4.09 3.27
CA TYR A 19 9.30 4.79 4.45
C TYR A 19 8.87 6.27 4.50
N LEU A 20 9.04 7.01 3.40
CA LEU A 20 8.64 8.41 3.33
C LEU A 20 7.12 8.59 3.49
N SER A 21 6.31 7.69 2.95
CA SER A 21 4.85 7.73 3.10
C SER A 21 4.37 7.46 4.52
N LEU A 22 5.10 6.64 5.30
CA LEU A 22 4.80 6.37 6.70
C LEU A 22 5.15 7.56 7.60
N LEU A 23 6.22 8.30 7.28
CA LEU A 23 6.57 9.53 7.99
C LEU A 23 5.53 10.65 7.82
N GLN A 24 4.82 10.69 6.69
CA GLN A 24 3.76 11.68 6.44
C GLN A 24 2.48 11.44 7.27
N GLN A 25 2.32 10.28 7.90
CA GLN A 25 1.09 9.87 8.60
C GLN A 25 1.10 10.08 10.11
N VAL A 26 2.15 10.68 10.68
CA VAL A 26 2.23 10.95 12.13
C VAL A 26 1.67 12.34 12.45
N PRO A 27 0.48 12.46 13.07
CA PRO A 27 -0.13 13.76 13.35
C PRO A 27 0.40 14.29 14.69
N PHE A 28 1.70 14.58 14.79
CA PHE A 28 2.25 15.45 15.85
C PHE A 28 3.66 15.99 15.57
N VAL A 29 4.17 15.93 14.34
CA VAL A 29 5.43 16.60 14.01
C VAL A 29 5.08 17.89 13.28
N GLY A 30 4.99 18.99 14.05
CA GLY A 30 5.19 20.33 13.49
C GLY A 30 6.42 20.27 12.59
N GLY A 31 6.22 20.57 11.31
CA GLY A 31 6.97 19.93 10.24
C GLY A 31 8.49 20.16 10.24
N PRO A 32 9.24 19.34 9.47
CA PRO A 32 10.67 19.57 9.19
C PRO A 32 10.92 20.87 8.40
N TYR A 33 9.89 21.52 7.86
CA TYR A 33 10.01 22.78 7.14
C TYR A 33 10.04 24.02 8.06
N SER A 34 9.53 23.97 9.29
CA SER A 34 9.66 25.10 10.23
C SER A 34 11.06 25.16 10.87
N ALA A 35 11.71 24.01 11.05
CA ALA A 35 13.10 23.94 11.49
C ALA A 35 14.08 24.48 10.44
N MET A 36 13.74 24.42 9.14
CA MET A 36 14.58 25.03 8.09
C MET A 36 14.57 26.56 8.08
N VAL A 37 13.53 27.20 8.64
CA VAL A 37 13.38 28.67 8.62
C VAL A 37 14.00 29.34 9.85
N ASP A 38 14.09 28.67 10.99
CA ASP A 38 14.73 29.20 12.21
C ASP A 38 16.26 28.99 12.25
N VAL A 39 16.82 28.14 11.39
CA VAL A 39 18.27 27.82 11.32
C VAL A 39 19.10 28.87 10.53
N MET A 40 18.47 29.93 10.02
CA MET A 40 19.14 31.04 9.32
C MET A 40 19.60 32.17 10.28
N ARG A 41 19.86 31.87 11.56
CA ARG A 41 20.54 32.80 12.50
C ARG A 41 21.95 32.29 12.80
N PRO A 42 23.01 33.09 12.57
CA PRO A 42 24.38 32.61 12.70
C PRO A 42 24.84 32.63 14.17
N GLY A 43 25.36 31.50 14.66
CA GLY A 43 26.12 31.40 15.92
C GLY A 43 26.50 29.96 16.28
N ASP A 44 27.78 29.62 16.11
CA ASP A 44 28.51 28.40 16.56
C ASP A 44 28.57 27.16 15.64
N HIS A 45 29.23 27.35 14.49
CA HIS A 45 29.40 26.44 13.35
C HIS A 45 30.16 25.11 13.55
N GLN A 46 30.68 24.76 14.73
CA GLN A 46 31.45 23.51 14.90
C GLN A 46 30.69 22.44 15.67
N VAL A 47 30.13 22.80 16.84
CA VAL A 47 29.30 21.89 17.64
C VAL A 47 27.97 21.57 16.93
N GLU A 48 27.42 22.53 16.19
CA GLU A 48 26.21 22.31 15.38
C GLU A 48 26.47 21.39 14.18
N ASN A 49 27.67 21.38 13.60
CA ASN A 49 27.99 20.52 12.46
C ASN A 49 28.17 19.06 12.89
N GLU A 50 28.84 18.80 14.02
CA GLU A 50 28.98 17.45 14.56
C GLU A 50 27.61 16.90 15.00
N ARG A 51 26.82 17.72 15.69
CA ARG A 51 25.46 17.36 16.08
C ARG A 51 24.53 17.17 14.86
N TRP A 52 24.66 17.99 13.82
CA TRP A 52 23.96 17.80 12.55
C TRP A 52 24.39 16.50 11.86
N GLN A 53 25.68 16.17 11.85
CA GLN A 53 26.16 14.91 11.29
C GLN A 53 25.65 13.69 12.06
N GLU A 54 25.61 13.75 13.39
CA GLU A 54 25.06 12.69 14.23
C GLU A 54 23.54 12.56 14.05
N GLU A 55 22.80 13.67 14.02
CA GLU A 55 21.35 13.68 13.79
C GLU A 55 20.99 13.22 12.37
N VAL A 56 21.74 13.66 11.34
CA VAL A 56 21.57 13.18 9.96
C VAL A 56 21.93 11.71 9.83
N THR A 57 22.99 11.25 10.50
CA THR A 57 23.39 9.83 10.48
C THR A 57 22.38 8.97 11.24
N ALA A 58 21.84 9.43 12.37
CA ALA A 58 20.80 8.73 13.11
C ALA A 58 19.48 8.67 12.33
N VAL A 59 19.10 9.77 11.66
CA VAL A 59 17.95 9.81 10.76
C VAL A 59 18.19 8.85 9.60
N LEU A 60 19.30 8.97 8.87
CA LEU A 60 19.67 8.08 7.75
C LEU A 60 19.69 6.61 8.15
N ASN A 61 20.29 6.27 9.29
CA ASN A 61 20.29 4.90 9.81
C ASN A 61 18.87 4.44 10.19
N SER A 62 18.02 5.30 10.73
CA SER A 62 16.61 4.98 10.98
C SER A 62 15.81 4.83 9.69
N GLN A 63 16.15 5.57 8.63
CA GLN A 63 15.55 5.41 7.30
C GLN A 63 16.02 4.11 6.69
N GLU A 64 17.32 3.79 6.74
CA GLU A 64 17.88 2.54 6.25
C GLU A 64 17.37 1.33 7.01
N ASP A 65 17.19 1.41 8.33
CA ASP A 65 16.60 0.34 9.14
C ASP A 65 15.11 0.18 8.84
N ALA A 66 14.36 1.26 8.65
CA ALA A 66 12.94 1.16 8.29
C ALA A 66 12.74 0.69 6.84
N ILE A 67 13.57 1.16 5.90
CA ILE A 67 13.67 0.62 4.54
C ILE A 67 14.06 -0.85 4.60
N ARG A 68 15.02 -1.24 5.44
CA ARG A 68 15.41 -2.64 5.62
C ARG A 68 14.29 -3.46 6.25
N ILE A 69 13.52 -2.93 7.19
CA ILE A 69 12.36 -3.61 7.80
C ILE A 69 11.22 -3.76 6.77
N LEU A 70 10.99 -2.76 5.92
CA LEU A 70 9.95 -2.77 4.88
C LEU A 70 10.35 -3.63 3.67
N THR A 71 11.60 -3.55 3.23
CA THR A 71 12.20 -4.43 2.21
C THR A 71 12.40 -5.86 2.74
N ALA A 72 12.62 -6.04 4.05
CA ALA A 72 12.59 -7.36 4.70
C ALA A 72 11.17 -7.89 4.90
N SER A 73 10.13 -7.05 4.80
CA SER A 73 8.75 -7.51 4.93
C SER A 73 8.28 -8.28 3.69
N PHE A 74 8.86 -8.03 2.51
CA PHE A 74 8.62 -8.79 1.28
C PHE A 74 9.91 -8.90 0.45
N PRO A 75 10.70 -9.99 0.58
CA PRO A 75 11.85 -10.21 -0.28
C PRO A 75 11.36 -10.57 -1.69
N LEU A 76 11.00 -9.55 -2.48
CA LEU A 76 10.61 -9.68 -3.88
C LEU A 76 11.85 -9.56 -4.76
N SER A 77 11.93 -10.40 -5.79
CA SER A 77 12.84 -10.19 -6.91
C SER A 77 12.55 -8.87 -7.64
N ASP A 78 13.51 -8.39 -8.43
CA ASP A 78 13.30 -7.21 -9.26
C ASP A 78 12.15 -7.41 -10.28
N ASP A 79 12.02 -8.62 -10.83
CA ASP A 79 10.94 -8.98 -11.77
C ASP A 79 9.57 -9.03 -11.10
N ALA A 80 9.47 -9.62 -9.91
CA ALA A 80 8.24 -9.60 -9.12
C ALA A 80 7.85 -8.18 -8.71
N SER A 81 8.83 -7.35 -8.35
CA SER A 81 8.61 -5.94 -8.02
C SER A 81 8.12 -5.14 -9.24
N TYR A 82 8.71 -5.37 -10.41
CA TYR A 82 8.27 -4.74 -11.66
C TYR A 82 6.85 -5.16 -12.04
N LEU A 83 6.55 -6.47 -11.97
CA LEU A 83 5.20 -6.99 -12.23
C LEU A 83 4.18 -6.41 -11.25
N GLY A 84 4.49 -6.37 -9.95
CA GLY A 84 3.61 -5.81 -8.93
C GLY A 84 3.31 -4.33 -9.17
N LYS A 85 4.32 -3.54 -9.53
CA LYS A 85 4.16 -2.15 -9.92
C LYS A 85 3.27 -2.01 -11.17
N TRP A 86 3.50 -2.80 -12.20
CA TRP A 86 2.72 -2.75 -13.43
C TRP A 86 1.24 -3.11 -13.19
N LEU A 87 0.97 -4.16 -12.41
CA LEU A 87 -0.39 -4.54 -12.01
C LEU A 87 -1.08 -3.41 -11.25
N CYS A 88 -0.36 -2.73 -10.36
CA CYS A 88 -0.85 -1.58 -9.60
C CYS A 88 -1.21 -0.38 -10.51
N GLU A 89 -0.36 -0.08 -11.49
CA GLU A 89 -0.58 1.01 -12.46
C GLU A 89 -1.74 0.75 -13.41
N LYS A 90 -1.93 -0.52 -13.82
CA LYS A 90 -2.98 -0.92 -14.76
C LYS A 90 -4.31 -1.26 -14.10
N SER A 91 -4.35 -1.34 -12.77
CA SER A 91 -5.57 -1.58 -12.03
C SER A 91 -6.48 -0.36 -12.07
N GLU A 92 -7.67 -0.53 -12.65
CA GLU A 92 -8.69 0.53 -12.75
C GLU A 92 -9.58 0.58 -11.51
N THR A 93 -9.87 -0.58 -10.92
CA THR A 93 -10.80 -0.69 -9.78
C THR A 93 -10.11 -0.94 -8.45
N GLY A 94 -8.80 -1.21 -8.42
CA GLY A 94 -8.06 -1.43 -7.18
C GLY A 94 -8.46 -2.72 -6.47
N GLY A 95 -8.81 -3.78 -7.22
CA GLY A 95 -9.21 -5.03 -6.57
C GLY A 95 -9.86 -6.08 -7.47
N ARG A 96 -10.91 -6.71 -6.94
CA ARG A 96 -11.45 -8.00 -7.42
C ARG A 96 -11.86 -8.04 -8.89
N PHE A 97 -12.17 -6.89 -9.49
CA PHE A 97 -12.68 -6.82 -10.86
C PHE A 97 -11.58 -6.75 -11.91
N ASP A 98 -10.34 -6.44 -11.49
CA ASP A 98 -9.21 -6.35 -12.40
C ASP A 98 -8.59 -7.75 -12.59
N ASN A 99 -8.72 -8.31 -13.78
CA ASN A 99 -8.12 -9.59 -14.14
C ASN A 99 -7.20 -9.39 -15.35
N PHE A 100 -5.96 -9.84 -15.20
CA PHE A 100 -4.93 -9.78 -16.24
C PHE A 100 -4.67 -11.17 -16.79
N ASP A 101 -4.69 -11.33 -18.11
CA ASP A 101 -4.40 -12.60 -18.74
C ASP A 101 -2.89 -12.85 -18.88
N ASN A 102 -2.51 -14.10 -19.19
CA ASN A 102 -1.11 -14.46 -19.35
C ASN A 102 -0.43 -13.67 -20.48
N SER A 103 -1.13 -13.45 -21.60
CA SER A 103 -0.57 -12.72 -22.75
C SER A 103 -0.25 -11.26 -22.45
N GLN A 104 -1.08 -10.59 -21.65
CA GLN A 104 -0.86 -9.21 -21.22
C GLN A 104 0.38 -9.09 -20.35
N ILE A 105 0.62 -10.08 -19.48
CA ILE A 105 1.79 -10.15 -18.60
C ILE A 105 3.04 -10.47 -19.41
N GLU A 106 3.01 -11.50 -20.26
CA GLU A 106 4.12 -11.86 -21.14
C GLU A 106 4.56 -10.70 -22.03
N ALA A 107 3.62 -9.89 -22.53
CA ALA A 107 3.92 -8.71 -23.34
C ALA A 107 4.71 -7.61 -22.60
N GLN A 108 4.75 -7.62 -21.26
CA GLN A 108 5.53 -6.63 -20.49
C GLN A 108 7.00 -7.02 -20.33
N PHE A 109 7.34 -8.28 -20.57
CA PHE A 109 8.67 -8.82 -20.42
C PHE A 109 9.22 -9.21 -21.80
N GLN A 110 9.84 -8.26 -22.50
CA GLN A 110 10.34 -8.49 -23.86
C GLN A 110 11.50 -9.50 -23.92
N ASP A 111 12.31 -9.58 -22.86
CA ASP A 111 13.51 -10.41 -22.80
C ASP A 111 13.47 -11.53 -21.74
N ALA A 112 12.42 -11.61 -20.92
CA ALA A 112 12.34 -12.62 -19.87
C ALA A 112 11.83 -13.96 -20.41
N SER A 113 12.41 -15.05 -19.93
CA SER A 113 11.91 -16.38 -20.19
C SER A 113 10.56 -16.59 -19.51
N SER A 114 9.75 -17.47 -20.09
CA SER A 114 8.44 -17.83 -19.51
C SER A 114 8.56 -18.47 -18.12
N ASN A 115 9.73 -18.97 -17.71
CA ASN A 115 9.94 -19.48 -16.35
C ASN A 115 10.22 -18.33 -15.36
N GLU A 116 11.00 -17.32 -15.74
CA GLU A 116 11.24 -16.14 -14.89
C GLU A 116 9.94 -15.38 -14.60
N ILE A 117 9.05 -15.25 -15.60
CA ILE A 117 7.72 -14.65 -15.41
C ILE A 117 6.89 -15.47 -14.42
N MET A 118 6.95 -16.81 -14.50
CA MET A 118 6.23 -17.69 -13.59
C MET A 118 6.79 -17.64 -12.16
N ASP A 119 8.10 -17.51 -12.00
CA ASP A 119 8.74 -17.35 -10.70
C ASP A 119 8.32 -16.00 -10.08
N ALA A 120 8.29 -14.92 -10.86
CA ALA A 120 7.80 -13.61 -10.41
C ALA A 120 6.32 -13.63 -10.00
N VAL A 121 5.46 -14.29 -10.80
CA VAL A 121 4.04 -14.52 -10.45
C VAL A 121 3.93 -15.37 -9.18
N GLY A 122 4.71 -16.44 -9.07
CA GLY A 122 4.75 -17.32 -7.91
C GLY A 122 5.19 -16.59 -6.64
N GLU A 123 6.19 -15.70 -6.72
CA GLU A 123 6.62 -14.86 -5.61
C GLU A 123 5.50 -13.91 -5.13
N LEU A 124 4.82 -13.23 -6.06
CA LEU A 124 3.71 -12.35 -5.72
C LEU A 124 2.53 -13.13 -5.10
N GLU A 125 2.23 -14.33 -5.60
CA GLU A 125 1.19 -15.19 -5.07
C GLU A 125 1.54 -15.72 -3.67
N LEU A 126 2.78 -16.18 -3.47
CA LEU A 126 3.31 -16.63 -2.18
C LEU A 126 3.18 -15.54 -1.11
N ASN A 127 3.45 -14.29 -1.49
CA ASN A 127 3.31 -13.14 -0.60
C ASN A 127 1.86 -12.68 -0.41
N GLY A 128 0.88 -13.31 -1.06
CA GLY A 128 -0.54 -12.98 -0.97
C GLY A 128 -0.90 -11.65 -1.63
N MET A 129 -0.07 -11.18 -2.56
CA MET A 129 -0.29 -9.92 -3.30
C MET A 129 -1.22 -10.14 -4.50
N ILE A 130 -1.20 -11.34 -5.08
CA ILE A 130 -2.07 -11.71 -6.19
C ILE A 130 -2.74 -13.05 -5.92
N SER A 131 -3.80 -13.32 -6.68
CA SER A 131 -4.44 -14.63 -6.77
C SER A 131 -4.39 -15.12 -8.20
N VAL A 132 -3.86 -16.31 -8.41
CA VAL A 132 -3.72 -16.90 -9.74
C VAL A 132 -4.85 -17.90 -9.97
N SER A 133 -5.49 -17.81 -11.15
CA SER A 133 -6.43 -18.83 -11.62
C SER A 133 -5.70 -19.78 -12.56
N HIS A 134 -5.62 -21.06 -12.22
CA HIS A 134 -4.99 -22.07 -13.06
C HIS A 134 -6.01 -22.76 -13.99
N ALA A 135 -5.54 -23.23 -15.15
CA ALA A 135 -6.32 -24.01 -16.10
C ALA A 135 -5.44 -25.10 -16.73
N LEU A 136 -6.00 -26.29 -17.02
CA LEU A 136 -5.22 -27.44 -17.50
C LEU A 136 -4.40 -27.20 -18.79
N SER A 137 -4.82 -26.27 -19.65
CA SER A 137 -4.19 -25.99 -20.94
C SER A 137 -3.28 -24.76 -20.94
N HIS A 138 -3.18 -24.03 -19.82
CA HIS A 138 -2.42 -22.79 -19.73
C HIS A 138 -1.58 -22.77 -18.44
N ARG A 139 -0.43 -22.08 -18.45
CA ARG A 139 0.39 -21.93 -17.23
C ARG A 139 -0.41 -21.30 -16.09
N PHE A 140 -1.16 -20.24 -16.42
CA PHE A 140 -2.30 -19.75 -15.67
C PHE A 140 -3.29 -19.08 -16.64
N ARG A 141 -4.55 -18.99 -16.21
CA ARG A 141 -5.64 -18.35 -16.95
C ARG A 141 -5.64 -16.84 -16.75
N SER A 142 -5.55 -16.41 -15.50
CA SER A 142 -5.59 -14.99 -15.15
C SER A 142 -4.96 -14.74 -13.78
N VAL A 143 -4.41 -13.55 -13.63
CA VAL A 143 -3.92 -13.00 -12.36
C VAL A 143 -4.88 -11.90 -11.89
N ARG A 144 -5.24 -11.95 -10.62
CA ARG A 144 -6.06 -10.94 -9.97
C ARG A 144 -5.27 -10.28 -8.83
N PRO A 145 -5.09 -8.95 -8.84
CA PRO A 145 -4.50 -8.24 -7.71
C PRO A 145 -5.35 -8.38 -6.44
N LEU A 146 -4.68 -8.49 -5.30
CA LEU A 146 -5.29 -8.47 -3.97
C LEU A 146 -4.93 -7.17 -3.25
N THR A 147 -5.66 -6.88 -2.18
CA THR A 147 -5.48 -5.68 -1.33
C THR A 147 -4.03 -5.43 -0.94
N LYS A 148 -3.31 -6.50 -0.61
CA LYS A 148 -1.92 -6.45 -0.17
C LYS A 148 -0.96 -5.92 -1.23
N LEU A 149 -1.25 -6.13 -2.52
CA LEU A 149 -0.48 -5.52 -3.61
C LEU A 149 -0.63 -3.99 -3.56
N PHE A 150 -1.85 -3.49 -3.42
CA PHE A 150 -2.10 -2.05 -3.33
C PHE A 150 -1.50 -1.44 -2.06
N GLU A 151 -1.56 -2.13 -0.92
CA GLU A 151 -0.90 -1.66 0.31
C GLU A 151 0.61 -1.42 0.13
N VAL A 152 1.27 -2.24 -0.69
CA VAL A 152 2.71 -2.13 -0.95
C VAL A 152 3.03 -1.12 -2.04
N PHE A 153 2.30 -1.14 -3.16
CA PHE A 153 2.67 -0.39 -4.36
C PHE A 153 1.96 0.98 -4.50
N ASP A 154 0.77 1.19 -3.92
CA ASP A 154 0.04 2.47 -4.04
C ASP A 154 0.81 3.68 -3.49
N PRO A 155 1.53 3.59 -2.34
CA PRO A 155 2.31 4.72 -1.83
C PRO A 155 3.41 5.18 -2.78
N ILE A 156 3.75 4.35 -3.77
CA ILE A 156 4.94 4.48 -4.60
C ILE A 156 4.53 4.94 -6.00
N VAL A 157 3.43 4.37 -6.49
CA VAL A 157 2.87 4.64 -7.81
C VAL A 157 1.96 5.87 -7.78
N HIS A 158 1.15 6.01 -6.72
CA HIS A 158 0.09 7.01 -6.65
C HIS A 158 0.23 7.99 -5.48
N ASP A 159 1.27 7.85 -4.64
CA ASP A 159 1.46 8.66 -3.43
C ASP A 159 0.23 8.63 -2.49
N VAL A 160 -0.44 7.47 -2.47
CA VAL A 160 -1.64 7.21 -1.66
C VAL A 160 -1.38 5.99 -0.80
N SER A 161 -1.84 6.03 0.46
CA SER A 161 -1.73 4.89 1.36
C SER A 161 -3.10 4.26 1.64
N PRO A 162 -3.36 3.05 1.11
CA PRO A 162 -4.57 2.31 1.41
C PRO A 162 -4.84 2.12 2.91
N ARG A 163 -3.77 2.01 3.72
CA ARG A 163 -3.90 1.92 5.19
C ARG A 163 -4.38 3.23 5.81
N ALA A 164 -3.85 4.38 5.41
CA ALA A 164 -4.34 5.67 5.89
C ALA A 164 -5.79 5.92 5.44
N ASP A 165 -6.12 5.52 4.23
CA ASP A 165 -7.48 5.59 3.72
C ASP A 165 -8.42 4.66 4.51
N ALA A 166 -7.96 3.46 4.87
CA ALA A 166 -8.69 2.53 5.72
C ALA A 166 -8.94 3.11 7.13
N VAL A 167 -7.99 3.85 7.71
CA VAL A 167 -8.17 4.59 8.97
C VAL A 167 -9.30 5.61 8.81
N THR A 168 -9.28 6.40 7.73
CA THR A 168 -10.34 7.37 7.43
C THR A 168 -11.72 6.70 7.32
N VAL A 169 -11.81 5.55 6.64
CA VAL A 169 -13.05 4.76 6.53
C VAL A 169 -13.48 4.22 7.90
N ALA A 170 -12.55 3.73 8.71
CA ALA A 170 -12.84 3.25 10.06
C ALA A 170 -13.38 4.38 10.96
N GLU A 171 -12.82 5.58 10.87
CA GLU A 171 -13.33 6.76 11.58
C GLU A 171 -14.75 7.14 11.15
N VAL A 172 -15.09 7.01 9.86
CA VAL A 172 -16.46 7.20 9.37
C VAL A 172 -17.41 6.19 10.02
N ILE A 173 -17.04 4.92 10.09
CA ILE A 173 -17.83 3.89 10.79
C ILE A 173 -17.99 4.27 12.27
N LEU A 174 -16.90 4.65 12.93
CA LEU A 174 -16.90 4.94 14.36
C LEU A 174 -17.72 6.19 14.73
N SER A 175 -17.72 7.22 13.87
CA SER A 175 -18.48 8.46 14.06
C SER A 175 -19.95 8.37 13.65
N SER A 176 -20.31 7.42 12.79
CA SER A 176 -21.70 7.21 12.39
C SER A 176 -22.56 6.66 13.53
N GLU A 177 -23.77 7.19 13.72
CA GLU A 177 -24.73 6.71 14.74
C GLU A 177 -25.06 5.23 14.57
N LYS A 178 -25.16 4.77 13.30
CA LYS A 178 -25.50 3.39 12.95
C LYS A 178 -24.29 2.46 12.82
N SER A 179 -23.07 2.96 13.08
CA SER A 179 -21.83 2.18 12.90
C SER A 179 -21.71 1.58 11.49
N GLN A 180 -22.09 2.36 10.48
CA GLN A 180 -22.19 1.96 9.08
C GLN A 180 -21.35 2.87 8.20
N VAL A 181 -20.82 2.30 7.12
CA VAL A 181 -20.25 3.06 6.01
C VAL A 181 -20.74 2.52 4.66
N SER A 182 -20.89 3.41 3.68
CA SER A 182 -21.17 3.08 2.28
C SER A 182 -20.01 3.55 1.41
N ALA A 183 -19.59 2.74 0.43
CA ALA A 183 -18.52 3.06 -0.49
C ALA A 183 -18.84 4.29 -1.35
N SER A 184 -20.09 4.37 -1.84
CA SER A 184 -20.57 5.52 -2.61
C SER A 184 -20.49 6.83 -1.82
N ASP A 185 -20.78 6.77 -0.53
CA ASP A 185 -20.83 7.95 0.34
C ASP A 185 -19.41 8.42 0.67
N VAL A 186 -18.47 7.49 0.85
CA VAL A 186 -17.05 7.78 1.03
C VAL A 186 -16.48 8.44 -0.24
N GLU A 187 -16.74 7.88 -1.42
CA GLU A 187 -16.32 8.49 -2.68
C GLU A 187 -16.88 9.90 -2.86
N ALA A 188 -18.18 10.09 -2.62
CA ALA A 188 -18.83 11.39 -2.76
C ALA A 188 -18.26 12.43 -1.77
N LYS A 189 -18.00 12.01 -0.53
CA LYS A 189 -17.50 12.86 0.56
C LYS A 189 -16.04 13.25 0.39
N PHE A 190 -15.18 12.30 0.09
CA PHE A 190 -13.73 12.50 0.02
C PHE A 190 -13.19 12.68 -1.40
N LYS A 191 -14.07 12.64 -2.41
CA LYS A 191 -13.72 12.73 -3.84
C LYS A 191 -12.72 11.66 -4.26
N TRP A 192 -12.85 10.47 -3.68
CA TRP A 192 -12.02 9.32 -4.02
C TRP A 192 -12.54 8.62 -5.27
N SER A 193 -11.61 8.04 -6.03
CA SER A 193 -11.95 7.10 -7.10
C SER A 193 -12.20 5.71 -6.52
N THR A 194 -12.90 4.88 -7.29
CA THR A 194 -13.17 3.49 -6.91
C THR A 194 -11.90 2.67 -6.68
N ARG A 195 -10.87 2.93 -7.49
CA ARG A 195 -9.52 2.38 -7.30
C ARG A 195 -8.95 2.64 -5.90
N ARG A 196 -9.17 3.83 -5.35
CA ARG A 196 -8.67 4.21 -4.02
C ARG A 196 -9.56 3.65 -2.90
N THR A 197 -10.87 3.66 -3.12
CA THR A 197 -11.86 3.20 -2.15
C THR A 197 -11.78 1.70 -1.89
N ASN A 198 -11.58 0.88 -2.93
CA ASN A 198 -11.64 -0.57 -2.83
C ASN A 198 -10.56 -1.20 -1.93
N PRO A 199 -9.27 -0.84 -2.04
CA PRO A 199 -8.25 -1.30 -1.10
C PRO A 199 -8.57 -0.92 0.35
N ALA A 200 -8.97 0.33 0.59
CA ALA A 200 -9.32 0.81 1.93
C ALA A 200 -10.50 0.03 2.55
N PHE A 201 -11.55 -0.21 1.76
CA PHE A 201 -12.72 -1.00 2.18
C PHE A 201 -12.36 -2.47 2.42
N SER A 202 -11.40 -3.01 1.65
CA SER A 202 -10.94 -4.38 1.83
C SER A 202 -10.20 -4.55 3.16
N ILE A 203 -9.31 -3.62 3.51
CA ILE A 203 -8.58 -3.61 4.80
C ILE A 203 -9.57 -3.50 5.97
N VAL A 204 -10.49 -2.54 5.94
CA VAL A 204 -11.51 -2.40 6.98
C VAL A 204 -12.40 -3.64 7.06
N GLY A 205 -12.68 -4.27 5.91
CA GLY A 205 -13.44 -5.50 5.80
C GLY A 205 -12.82 -6.70 6.51
N GLU A 206 -11.51 -6.71 6.78
CA GLU A 206 -10.85 -7.78 7.57
C GLU A 206 -11.26 -7.75 9.04
N PHE A 207 -11.63 -6.57 9.56
CA PHE A 207 -12.12 -6.40 10.93
C PHE A 207 -13.62 -6.69 11.07
N ILE A 208 -14.34 -6.86 9.96
CA ILE A 208 -15.80 -7.00 9.93
C ILE A 208 -16.17 -8.40 9.45
N GLY A 209 -17.05 -9.08 10.18
CA GLY A 209 -17.52 -10.42 9.83
C GLY A 209 -18.31 -10.46 8.51
N GLU A 210 -18.24 -11.57 7.77
CA GLU A 210 -18.85 -11.74 6.44
C GLU A 210 -20.35 -11.37 6.39
N GLY A 211 -21.14 -11.72 7.41
CA GLY A 211 -22.57 -11.39 7.48
C GLY A 211 -22.89 -9.89 7.63
N ARG A 212 -21.87 -9.03 7.80
CA ARG A 212 -21.99 -7.58 7.95
C ARG A 212 -21.25 -6.82 6.85
N LYS A 213 -20.89 -7.50 5.76
CA LYS A 213 -20.31 -6.92 4.56
C LYS A 213 -21.27 -7.17 3.42
N SER A 214 -21.68 -6.12 2.72
CA SER A 214 -22.61 -6.30 1.60
C SER A 214 -21.86 -6.80 0.36
N SER A 215 -22.50 -7.68 -0.41
CA SER A 215 -22.00 -8.09 -1.73
C SER A 215 -21.98 -6.92 -2.73
N PRO A 216 -21.09 -6.96 -3.74
CA PRO A 216 -20.98 -5.94 -4.79
C PRO A 216 -22.26 -5.72 -5.62
N LEU A 217 -23.07 -6.76 -5.84
CA LEU A 217 -24.31 -6.72 -6.67
C LEU A 217 -24.14 -5.98 -8.03
N GLY A 218 -23.04 -6.21 -8.74
CA GLY A 218 -22.77 -5.61 -10.05
C GLY A 218 -22.22 -4.18 -10.01
N GLN A 219 -22.01 -3.60 -8.82
CA GLN A 219 -21.26 -2.36 -8.66
C GLN A 219 -19.76 -2.63 -8.58
N PRO A 220 -18.90 -1.65 -8.94
CA PRO A 220 -17.45 -1.84 -8.97
C PRO A 220 -16.80 -1.77 -7.59
N TYR A 221 -17.55 -2.03 -6.51
CA TYR A 221 -17.07 -1.99 -5.13
C TYR A 221 -16.77 -3.38 -4.61
N VAL A 222 -15.66 -3.55 -3.87
CA VAL A 222 -15.38 -4.81 -3.16
C VAL A 222 -16.48 -5.10 -2.13
N TYR A 223 -16.88 -4.07 -1.39
CA TYR A 223 -18.06 -4.06 -0.52
C TYR A 223 -18.82 -2.75 -0.72
N ARG A 224 -20.13 -2.81 -1.02
CA ARG A 224 -20.93 -1.58 -1.16
C ARG A 224 -21.10 -0.84 0.16
N SER A 225 -21.23 -1.59 1.25
CA SER A 225 -21.47 -1.10 2.59
C SER A 225 -21.02 -2.12 3.63
N MET A 226 -20.68 -1.62 4.80
CA MET A 226 -20.27 -2.44 5.95
C MET A 226 -20.88 -1.87 7.23
N TRP A 227 -21.13 -2.76 8.19
CA TRP A 227 -21.64 -2.40 9.52
C TRP A 227 -20.77 -3.05 10.59
N ALA A 228 -20.38 -2.28 11.61
CA ALA A 228 -19.60 -2.80 12.72
C ALA A 228 -20.49 -2.98 13.96
N ASN A 229 -20.41 -4.17 14.58
CA ASN A 229 -20.98 -4.41 15.90
C ASN A 229 -20.08 -3.82 17.02
N SER A 230 -20.47 -3.97 18.28
CA SER A 230 -19.72 -3.43 19.42
C SER A 230 -18.27 -3.95 19.52
N ALA A 231 -18.04 -5.24 19.26
CA ALA A 231 -16.72 -5.85 19.32
C ALA A 231 -15.83 -5.37 18.15
N GLU A 232 -16.37 -5.33 16.94
CA GLU A 232 -15.67 -4.87 15.74
C GLU A 232 -15.34 -3.38 15.85
N ARG A 233 -16.23 -2.56 16.41
CA ARG A 233 -15.93 -1.16 16.74
C ARG A 233 -14.76 -1.03 17.71
N ALA A 234 -14.64 -1.93 18.69
CA ALA A 234 -13.49 -1.91 19.60
C ALA A 234 -12.18 -2.22 18.87
N SER A 235 -12.18 -3.20 17.96
CA SER A 235 -11.04 -3.50 17.09
C SER A 235 -10.69 -2.34 16.16
N LEU A 236 -11.69 -1.72 15.52
CA LEU A 236 -11.47 -0.55 14.67
C LEU A 236 -10.92 0.65 15.46
N LYS A 237 -11.37 0.85 16.71
CA LYS A 237 -10.79 1.89 17.58
C LYS A 237 -9.31 1.64 17.86
N ARG A 238 -8.92 0.38 18.13
CA ARG A 238 -7.50 0.03 18.32
C ARG A 238 -6.70 0.29 17.05
N PHE A 239 -7.20 -0.16 15.91
CA PHE A 239 -6.59 0.10 14.60
C PHE A 239 -6.37 1.60 14.35
N VAL A 240 -7.37 2.45 14.59
CA VAL A 240 -7.25 3.91 14.45
C VAL A 240 -6.28 4.51 15.48
N SER A 241 -6.26 4.00 16.72
CA SER A 241 -5.38 4.51 17.77
C SER A 241 -3.92 4.16 17.50
N GLU A 242 -3.64 2.92 17.08
CA GLU A 242 -2.34 2.45 16.62
C GLU A 242 -1.80 3.30 15.46
N ALA A 243 -2.65 3.61 14.48
CA ALA A 243 -2.28 4.46 13.36
C ALA A 243 -1.95 5.91 13.78
N HIS A 244 -2.61 6.43 14.82
CA HIS A 244 -2.33 7.76 15.38
C HIS A 244 -1.22 7.78 16.43
N GLY A 245 -0.55 6.65 16.69
CA GLY A 245 0.48 6.55 17.73
C GLY A 245 -0.07 6.77 19.15
N LYS A 246 -1.37 6.55 19.36
CA LYS A 246 -2.01 6.59 20.68
C LYS A 246 -2.22 5.15 21.17
N PRO A 247 -1.65 4.77 22.34
CA PRO A 247 -1.86 3.43 22.89
C PRO A 247 -3.31 3.17 23.29
#